data_AF-B8IWG2-F1
#
_entry.id   AF-B8IWG2-F1
#
_cell.length_a   1.000
_cell.length_b   1.000
_cell.length_c   1.000
_cell.angle_alpha   90.00
_cell.angle_beta   90.00
_cell.angle_gamma   90.00
#
_symmetry.space_group_name_H-M   'P 1'
#
loop_
_entity.id
_entity.type
_entity.pdbx_description
1 polymer ?
#
loop_
_entity_poly.entity_id
_entity_poly.type
_entity_poly.pdbx_seq_one_letter_code
_entity_poly.pdbx_strand_id
1 'polypeptide(L)'
;MRSLVHVATAPLWPLQLATAAKSFEHNPLIGSRQLNRWGLHAKRVELAARLAAARRARLASRVSGEDRAAFDRDGFVIKRRFLPDDAFARLRDEVQAYRGPIREKAEGRTVLRKVTIGSKLLDQLPSLKQVCGSETWQGLIRYVGSRDSEPSMFLQAVLQQASDGEDDPQTVLHADTFHPTVKAWLFLTDVEEDSGPFTYVRGSHRLTPQRLEWERRMSLTAVSSADFETRQGSFRISEAELEDLGFQMPIPIAVPANTLVVADTFGFHARGRSARPSTRVEVWGIGQRNPFLPWTSLDRAVGALSSIGRTGNDWEVRTGISIFDE
;
A
#
# COMPACT_ATOMS: atom_id res chain seq x y z
N MET A 1 13.65 -26.57 -19.34
CA MET A 1 12.52 -26.48 -20.30
C MET A 1 11.70 -25.24 -19.97
N ARG A 2 11.62 -24.25 -20.86
CA ARG A 2 10.72 -23.10 -20.63
C ARG A 2 9.28 -23.63 -20.74
N SER A 3 8.48 -23.44 -19.69
CA SER A 3 7.09 -23.89 -19.59
C SER A 3 6.25 -23.44 -20.82
N LEU A 4 5.28 -24.25 -21.27
CA LEU A 4 4.33 -23.89 -22.34
C LEU A 4 3.62 -22.55 -22.08
N VAL A 5 3.41 -22.20 -20.80
CA VAL A 5 2.86 -20.90 -20.37
C VAL A 5 3.77 -19.73 -20.75
N HIS A 6 5.09 -19.96 -20.74
CA HIS A 6 6.12 -18.95 -21.06
C HIS A 6 6.13 -18.59 -22.56
N VAL A 7 5.79 -19.55 -23.44
CA VAL A 7 5.66 -19.30 -24.89
C VAL A 7 4.33 -18.61 -25.20
N ALA A 8 3.24 -19.03 -24.55
CA ALA A 8 1.91 -18.45 -24.76
C ALA A 8 1.77 -16.99 -24.28
N THR A 9 2.54 -16.57 -23.27
CA THR A 9 2.50 -15.21 -22.71
C THR A 9 3.51 -14.24 -23.34
N ALA A 10 4.41 -14.72 -24.21
CA ALA A 10 5.47 -13.91 -24.80
C ALA A 10 4.98 -12.63 -25.54
N PRO A 11 3.85 -12.63 -26.28
CA PRO A 11 3.33 -11.41 -26.91
C PRO A 11 2.85 -10.34 -25.92
N LEU A 12 2.56 -10.71 -24.67
CA LEU A 12 2.00 -9.81 -23.65
C LEU A 12 3.10 -9.08 -22.86
N TRP A 13 4.33 -9.59 -22.81
CA TRP A 13 5.40 -8.98 -22.02
C TRP A 13 5.75 -7.54 -22.43
N PRO A 14 5.83 -7.19 -23.73
CA PRO A 14 6.06 -5.80 -24.13
C PRO A 14 4.91 -4.88 -23.67
N LEU A 15 3.66 -5.33 -23.77
CA LEU A 15 2.49 -4.57 -23.33
C LEU A 15 2.52 -4.30 -21.82
N GLN A 16 2.97 -5.30 -21.03
CA GLN A 16 3.11 -5.17 -19.58
C GLN A 16 4.11 -4.07 -19.14
N LEU A 17 5.07 -3.67 -19.99
CA LEU A 17 5.98 -2.56 -19.67
C LEU A 17 5.23 -1.23 -19.45
N ALA A 18 4.10 -1.05 -20.15
CA ALA A 18 3.20 0.10 -20.02
C ALA A 18 2.09 -0.11 -18.96
N THR A 19 2.32 -1.02 -18.01
CA THR A 19 1.39 -1.32 -16.90
C THR A 19 2.07 -1.30 -15.54
N ALA A 20 1.30 -1.52 -14.47
CA ALA A 20 1.82 -1.72 -13.12
C ALA A 20 2.57 -3.06 -12.91
N ALA A 21 2.74 -3.89 -13.96
CA ALA A 21 3.53 -5.11 -13.87
C ALA A 21 4.94 -4.81 -13.34
N LYS A 22 5.36 -5.52 -12.31
CA LYS A 22 6.60 -5.23 -11.57
C LYS A 22 7.47 -6.45 -11.27
N SER A 23 7.00 -7.66 -11.58
CA SER A 23 7.77 -8.88 -11.30
C SER A 23 8.96 -8.98 -12.24
N PHE A 24 10.17 -8.99 -11.68
CA PHE A 24 11.41 -9.24 -12.39
C PHE A 24 11.56 -10.72 -12.73
N GLU A 25 10.99 -11.60 -11.90
CA GLU A 25 11.01 -13.05 -12.09
C GLU A 25 10.03 -13.52 -13.18
N HIS A 26 8.81 -12.98 -13.21
CA HIS A 26 7.76 -13.47 -14.11
C HIS A 26 7.71 -12.78 -15.47
N ASN A 27 8.29 -11.58 -15.61
CA ASN A 27 8.37 -10.88 -16.90
C ASN A 27 9.85 -10.75 -17.33
N PRO A 28 10.30 -11.46 -18.38
CA PRO A 28 11.70 -11.48 -18.77
C PRO A 28 12.22 -10.16 -19.35
N LEU A 29 11.34 -9.25 -19.78
CA LEU A 29 11.74 -7.91 -20.19
C LEU A 29 12.03 -7.03 -18.97
N ILE A 30 11.13 -7.06 -17.97
CA ILE A 30 11.33 -6.36 -16.69
C ILE A 30 12.57 -6.92 -15.96
N GLY A 31 12.72 -8.25 -15.96
CA GLY A 31 13.86 -8.97 -15.38
C GLY A 31 15.18 -8.86 -16.15
N SER A 32 15.18 -8.30 -17.37
CA SER A 32 16.39 -8.31 -18.20
C SER A 32 17.46 -7.38 -17.66
N ARG A 33 18.56 -7.97 -17.17
CA ARG A 33 19.74 -7.22 -16.72
C ARG A 33 20.30 -6.28 -17.80
N GLN A 34 20.27 -6.67 -19.07
CA GLN A 34 20.76 -5.83 -20.16
C GLN A 34 19.84 -4.61 -20.39
N LEU A 35 18.53 -4.82 -20.43
CA LEU A 35 17.57 -3.71 -20.57
C LEU A 35 17.62 -2.77 -19.36
N ASN A 36 17.81 -3.30 -18.15
CA ASN A 36 17.97 -2.50 -16.94
C ASN A 36 19.29 -1.73 -16.91
N ARG A 37 20.39 -2.29 -17.45
CA ARG A 37 21.63 -1.51 -17.72
C ARG A 37 21.38 -0.38 -18.73
N TRP A 38 20.52 -0.58 -19.72
CA TRP A 38 20.10 0.49 -20.63
C TRP A 38 19.07 1.45 -20.02
N GLY A 39 18.59 1.18 -18.81
CA GLY A 39 17.73 2.08 -18.04
C GLY A 39 16.24 1.80 -18.14
N LEU A 40 15.81 0.61 -18.60
CA LEU A 40 14.38 0.27 -18.70
C LEU A 40 13.61 0.53 -17.41
N HIS A 41 14.01 -0.08 -16.28
CA HIS A 41 13.35 0.11 -14.99
C HIS A 41 13.38 1.58 -14.53
N ALA A 42 14.55 2.21 -14.57
CA ALA A 42 14.71 3.62 -14.19
C ALA A 42 13.79 4.55 -15.00
N LYS A 43 13.66 4.34 -16.32
CA LYS A 43 12.77 5.13 -17.17
C LYS A 43 11.29 4.89 -16.85
N ARG A 44 10.92 3.67 -16.46
CA ARG A 44 9.56 3.35 -15.99
C ARG A 44 9.24 4.08 -14.68
N VAL A 45 10.15 4.07 -13.71
CA VAL A 45 10.03 4.81 -12.45
C VAL A 45 9.89 6.31 -12.71
N GLU A 46 10.79 6.89 -13.51
CA GLU A 46 10.81 8.31 -13.86
C GLU A 46 9.51 8.76 -14.56
N LEU A 47 9.05 8.01 -15.56
CA LEU A 47 7.81 8.31 -16.26
C LEU A 47 6.59 8.21 -15.33
N ALA A 48 6.53 7.16 -14.49
CA ALA A 48 5.47 6.97 -13.52
C ALA A 48 5.40 8.13 -12.52
N ALA A 49 6.55 8.59 -12.00
CA ALA A 49 6.63 9.72 -11.08
C ALA A 49 6.19 11.03 -11.74
N ARG A 50 6.62 11.31 -12.98
CA ARG A 50 6.19 12.50 -13.74
C ARG A 50 4.69 12.52 -14.00
N LEU A 51 4.12 11.39 -14.42
CA LEU A 51 2.67 11.28 -14.64
C LEU A 51 1.89 11.43 -13.33
N ALA A 52 2.39 10.84 -12.23
CA ALA A 52 1.78 11.01 -10.91
C ALA A 52 1.77 12.48 -10.47
N ALA A 53 2.88 13.21 -10.64
CA ALA A 53 2.95 14.64 -10.33
C ALA A 53 1.96 15.46 -11.16
N ALA A 54 1.87 15.19 -12.47
CA ALA A 54 0.90 15.85 -13.36
C ALA A 54 -0.56 15.57 -12.94
N ARG A 55 -0.87 14.33 -12.51
CA ARG A 55 -2.20 13.99 -12.00
C ARG A 55 -2.50 14.65 -10.65
N ARG A 56 -1.53 14.70 -9.74
CA ARG A 56 -1.66 15.40 -8.44
C ARG A 56 -1.95 16.88 -8.63
N ALA A 57 -1.29 17.55 -9.58
CA ALA A 57 -1.58 18.94 -9.90
C ALA A 57 -3.06 19.16 -10.29
N ARG A 58 -3.65 18.24 -11.05
CA ARG A 58 -5.09 18.27 -11.41
C ARG A 58 -6.02 17.93 -10.24
N LEU A 59 -5.52 17.25 -9.22
CA LEU A 59 -6.26 16.84 -8.03
C LEU A 59 -6.04 17.79 -6.84
N ALA A 60 -5.23 18.84 -7.01
CA ALA A 60 -4.81 19.70 -5.90
C ALA A 60 -5.99 20.34 -5.15
N SER A 61 -7.09 20.68 -5.86
CA SER A 61 -8.29 21.26 -5.25
C SER A 61 -9.09 20.30 -4.36
N ARG A 62 -8.80 18.99 -4.42
CA ARG A 62 -9.46 17.96 -3.58
C ARG A 62 -8.94 17.92 -2.14
N VAL A 63 -7.86 18.65 -1.85
CA VAL A 63 -7.16 18.63 -0.56
C VAL A 63 -6.81 20.04 -0.14
N SER A 64 -6.68 20.28 1.17
CA SER A 64 -6.28 21.59 1.68
C SER A 64 -4.82 21.93 1.33
N GLY A 65 -4.45 23.21 1.38
CA GLY A 65 -3.05 23.62 1.18
C GLY A 65 -2.10 23.05 2.24
N GLU A 66 -2.58 22.93 3.48
CA GLU A 66 -1.84 22.32 4.60
C GLU A 66 -1.56 20.84 4.33
N ASP A 67 -2.57 20.08 3.88
CA ASP A 67 -2.41 18.65 3.59
C ASP A 67 -1.47 18.40 2.42
N ARG A 68 -1.51 19.26 1.38
CA ARG A 68 -0.53 19.20 0.29
C ARG A 68 0.88 19.44 0.80
N ALA A 69 1.08 20.49 1.60
CA ALA A 69 2.40 20.80 2.14
C ALA A 69 2.94 19.70 3.07
N ALA A 70 2.08 19.11 3.90
CA ALA A 70 2.43 17.97 4.74
C ALA A 70 2.82 16.75 3.90
N PHE A 71 2.01 16.41 2.90
CA PHE A 71 2.30 15.32 1.98
C PHE A 71 3.61 15.53 1.20
N ASP A 72 3.80 16.70 0.58
CA ASP A 72 4.98 16.99 -0.23
C ASP A 72 6.30 16.97 0.58
N ARG A 73 6.21 17.29 1.87
CA ARG A 73 7.34 17.21 2.81
C ARG A 73 7.58 15.77 3.26
N ASP A 74 6.55 15.11 3.78
CA ASP A 74 6.71 13.89 4.57
C ASP A 74 6.38 12.60 3.81
N GLY A 75 5.52 12.65 2.80
CA GLY A 75 4.98 11.50 2.07
C GLY A 75 3.70 10.91 2.65
N PHE A 76 3.19 11.52 3.71
CA PHE A 76 1.94 11.15 4.35
C PHE A 76 1.24 12.37 4.96
N VAL A 77 -0.03 12.19 5.29
CA VAL A 77 -0.87 13.16 6.01
C VAL A 77 -1.45 12.48 7.25
N ILE A 78 -1.49 13.20 8.37
CA ILE A 78 -2.11 12.74 9.63
C ILE A 78 -3.22 13.73 10.03
N LYS A 79 -4.44 13.23 10.21
CA LYS A 79 -5.59 13.97 10.71
C LYS A 79 -6.06 13.33 12.02
N ARG A 80 -5.65 13.92 13.14
CA ARG A 80 -6.13 13.52 14.48
C ARG A 80 -7.55 14.04 14.71
N ARG A 81 -8.35 13.28 15.47
CA ARG A 81 -9.79 13.56 15.68
C ARG A 81 -10.49 13.78 14.34
N PHE A 82 -10.31 12.82 13.44
CA PHE A 82 -10.82 12.88 12.07
C PHE A 82 -12.34 13.02 12.03
N LEU A 83 -13.03 12.35 12.95
CA LEU A 83 -14.46 12.48 13.17
C LEU A 83 -14.75 13.22 14.49
N PRO A 84 -15.91 13.88 14.61
CA PRO A 84 -16.45 14.24 15.93
C PRO A 84 -16.54 13.02 16.85
N ASP A 85 -16.31 13.21 18.15
CA ASP A 85 -16.17 12.10 19.11
C ASP A 85 -17.42 11.20 19.15
N ASP A 86 -18.62 11.77 19.03
CA ASP A 86 -19.88 11.03 18.99
C ASP A 86 -20.03 10.20 17.69
N ALA A 87 -19.59 10.76 16.55
CA ALA A 87 -19.60 10.06 15.27
C ALA A 87 -18.56 8.93 15.24
N PHE A 88 -17.40 9.15 15.85
CA PHE A 88 -16.39 8.12 16.01
C PHE A 88 -16.86 6.97 16.90
N ALA A 89 -17.50 7.27 18.04
CA ALA A 89 -18.05 6.27 18.92
C ALA A 89 -19.08 5.39 18.20
N ARG A 90 -20.03 6.00 17.46
CA ARG A 90 -21.00 5.26 16.64
C ARG A 90 -20.35 4.37 15.59
N LEU A 91 -19.36 4.88 14.86
CA LEU A 91 -18.60 4.07 13.89
C LEU A 91 -17.94 2.86 14.55
N ARG A 92 -17.28 3.08 15.69
CA ARG A 92 -16.59 2.00 16.41
C ARG A 92 -17.58 0.95 16.88
N ASP A 93 -18.70 1.36 17.48
CA ASP A 93 -19.73 0.45 17.97
C ASP A 93 -20.39 -0.34 16.82
N GLU A 94 -20.66 0.31 15.68
CA GLU A 94 -21.14 -0.34 14.45
C GLU A 94 -20.19 -1.44 13.96
N VAL A 95 -18.89 -1.12 13.85
CA VAL A 95 -17.87 -2.08 13.40
C VAL A 95 -17.68 -3.18 14.43
N GLN A 96 -17.72 -2.85 15.72
CA GLN A 96 -17.58 -3.81 16.80
C GLN A 96 -18.76 -4.77 16.88
N ALA A 97 -19.98 -4.34 16.55
CA ALA A 97 -21.19 -5.16 16.52
C ALA A 97 -21.31 -6.04 15.26
N TYR A 98 -20.53 -5.77 14.21
CA TYR A 98 -20.54 -6.57 12.99
C TYR A 98 -20.13 -8.03 13.27
N ARG A 99 -20.92 -8.99 12.76
CA ARG A 99 -20.69 -10.45 12.91
C ARG A 99 -20.74 -11.22 11.60
N GLY A 100 -20.65 -10.51 10.47
CA GLY A 100 -20.66 -11.12 9.15
C GLY A 100 -19.33 -11.81 8.78
N PRO A 101 -19.19 -12.27 7.52
CA PRO A 101 -17.99 -12.99 7.08
C PRO A 101 -16.72 -12.15 7.17
N ILE A 102 -15.71 -12.67 7.85
CA ILE A 102 -14.36 -12.12 7.96
C ILE A 102 -13.39 -13.06 7.28
N ARG A 103 -12.53 -12.53 6.41
CA ARG A 103 -11.42 -13.27 5.81
C ARG A 103 -10.19 -13.17 6.69
N GLU A 104 -9.55 -14.28 6.97
CA GLU A 104 -8.36 -14.37 7.81
C GLU A 104 -7.19 -14.99 7.05
N LYS A 105 -5.98 -14.49 7.29
CA LYS A 105 -4.74 -15.05 6.77
C LYS A 105 -3.59 -14.78 7.73
N ALA A 106 -2.74 -15.78 7.96
CA ALA A 106 -1.45 -15.60 8.62
C ALA A 106 -0.39 -15.07 7.63
N GLU A 107 0.37 -14.08 8.06
CA GLU A 107 1.57 -13.56 7.41
C GLU A 107 2.71 -13.61 8.43
N GLY A 108 3.37 -14.77 8.49
CA GLY A 108 4.31 -15.07 9.57
C GLY A 108 3.61 -15.10 10.92
N ARG A 109 4.16 -14.41 11.91
CA ARG A 109 3.60 -14.23 13.27
C ARG A 109 2.39 -13.29 13.33
N THR A 110 2.04 -12.62 12.23
CA THR A 110 0.91 -11.68 12.19
C THR A 110 -0.31 -12.35 11.57
N VAL A 111 -1.49 -12.17 12.19
CA VAL A 111 -2.76 -12.56 11.59
C VAL A 111 -3.46 -11.31 11.05
N LEU A 112 -3.87 -11.35 9.79
CA LEU A 112 -4.68 -10.32 9.15
C LEU A 112 -6.13 -10.79 9.06
N ARG A 113 -7.05 -9.99 9.60
CA ARG A 113 -8.49 -10.13 9.36
C ARG A 113 -9.00 -9.02 8.47
N LYS A 114 -9.83 -9.34 7.48
CA LYS A 114 -10.39 -8.38 6.53
C LYS A 114 -11.86 -8.64 6.23
N VAL A 115 -12.64 -7.56 6.30
CA VAL A 115 -13.99 -7.49 5.71
C VAL A 115 -13.94 -6.52 4.55
N THR A 116 -14.33 -6.95 3.35
CA THR A 116 -14.36 -6.04 2.20
C THR A 116 -15.52 -5.06 2.34
N ILE A 117 -15.19 -3.77 2.23
CA ILE A 117 -16.18 -2.71 2.22
C ILE A 117 -16.75 -2.58 0.80
N GLY A 118 -17.94 -3.16 0.61
CA GLY A 118 -18.75 -3.03 -0.61
C GLY A 118 -20.12 -2.43 -0.28
N SER A 119 -20.94 -2.19 -1.31
CA SER A 119 -22.26 -1.56 -1.17
C SER A 119 -23.13 -2.21 -0.07
N LYS A 120 -23.22 -3.54 -0.06
CA LYS A 120 -24.00 -4.29 0.93
C LYS A 120 -23.56 -4.01 2.37
N LEU A 121 -22.26 -3.88 2.62
CA LEU A 121 -21.74 -3.57 3.96
C LEU A 121 -22.03 -2.11 4.33
N LEU A 122 -21.85 -1.19 3.38
CA LEU A 122 -22.12 0.24 3.60
C LEU A 122 -23.59 0.51 3.88
N ASP A 123 -24.51 -0.26 3.32
CA ASP A 123 -25.94 -0.14 3.65
C ASP A 123 -26.28 -0.68 5.04
N GLN A 124 -25.43 -1.53 5.63
CA GLN A 124 -25.56 -2.04 7.00
C GLN A 124 -24.89 -1.14 8.05
N LEU A 125 -23.80 -0.46 7.67
CA LEU A 125 -22.97 0.36 8.55
C LEU A 125 -23.01 1.84 8.10
N PRO A 126 -24.03 2.62 8.50
CA PRO A 126 -24.22 3.98 8.01
C PRO A 126 -23.10 4.94 8.41
N SER A 127 -22.49 4.79 9.60
CA SER A 127 -21.34 5.62 10.00
C SER A 127 -20.13 5.33 9.11
N LEU A 128 -19.90 4.06 8.73
CA LEU A 128 -18.86 3.69 7.78
C LEU A 128 -19.11 4.27 6.38
N LYS A 129 -20.37 4.25 5.92
CA LYS A 129 -20.78 4.87 4.66
C LYS A 129 -20.51 6.37 4.63
N GLN A 130 -20.76 7.06 5.74
CA GLN A 130 -20.44 8.48 5.87
C GLN A 130 -18.93 8.75 5.76
N VAL A 131 -18.10 7.94 6.44
CA VAL A 131 -16.63 8.04 6.35
C VAL A 131 -16.14 7.88 4.91
N CYS A 132 -16.51 6.76 4.27
CA CYS A 132 -16.09 6.46 2.90
C CYS A 132 -16.63 7.46 1.87
N GLY A 133 -17.76 8.09 2.16
CA GLY A 133 -18.38 9.14 1.35
C GLY A 133 -17.81 10.55 1.57
N SER A 134 -17.00 10.77 2.61
CA SER A 134 -16.54 12.10 2.96
C SER A 134 -15.53 12.67 1.96
N GLU A 135 -15.63 13.97 1.70
CA GLU A 135 -14.72 14.67 0.77
C GLU A 135 -13.27 14.57 1.21
N THR A 136 -13.00 14.64 2.51
CA THR A 136 -11.63 14.56 3.05
C THR A 136 -11.03 13.17 2.85
N TRP A 137 -11.79 12.09 3.13
CA TRP A 137 -11.34 10.71 2.90
C TRP A 137 -11.02 10.48 1.42
N GLN A 138 -11.98 10.78 0.54
CA GLN A 138 -11.81 10.56 -0.89
C GLN A 138 -10.73 11.47 -1.48
N GLY A 139 -10.71 12.75 -1.08
CA GLY A 139 -9.79 13.75 -1.58
C GLY A 139 -8.34 13.39 -1.27
N LEU A 140 -8.04 13.04 -0.01
CA LEU A 140 -6.69 12.64 0.39
C LEU A 140 -6.24 11.38 -0.33
N ILE A 141 -7.07 10.33 -0.37
CA ILE A 141 -6.71 9.07 -1.05
C ILE A 141 -6.45 9.30 -2.54
N ARG A 142 -7.31 10.06 -3.21
CA ARG A 142 -7.17 10.34 -4.64
C ARG A 142 -5.93 11.19 -4.93
N TYR A 143 -5.68 12.22 -4.12
CA TYR A 143 -4.50 13.06 -4.25
C TYR A 143 -3.20 12.28 -4.00
N VAL A 144 -3.08 11.62 -2.85
CA VAL A 144 -1.89 10.84 -2.48
C VAL A 144 -1.65 9.71 -3.48
N GLY A 145 -2.70 8.96 -3.85
CA GLY A 145 -2.63 7.90 -4.87
C GLY A 145 -2.46 8.41 -6.31
N SER A 146 -2.47 9.73 -6.53
CA SER A 146 -2.40 10.40 -7.83
C SER A 146 -3.50 9.99 -8.83
N ARG A 147 -4.66 9.50 -8.36
CA ARG A 147 -5.73 8.96 -9.21
C ARG A 147 -7.12 9.29 -8.70
N ASP A 148 -7.98 9.69 -9.63
CA ASP A 148 -9.40 9.92 -9.37
C ASP A 148 -10.17 8.61 -9.53
N SER A 149 -9.86 7.63 -8.68
CA SER A 149 -10.48 6.30 -8.70
C SER A 149 -10.83 5.88 -7.28
N GLU A 150 -11.92 5.14 -7.13
CA GLU A 150 -12.23 4.57 -5.81
C GLU A 150 -11.13 3.59 -5.37
N PRO A 151 -10.66 3.68 -4.12
CA PRO A 151 -9.76 2.69 -3.55
C PRO A 151 -10.50 1.37 -3.30
N SER A 152 -9.76 0.29 -3.19
CA SER A 152 -10.27 -0.90 -2.51
C SER A 152 -10.28 -0.62 -1.02
N MET A 153 -11.40 -0.91 -0.35
CA MET A 153 -11.60 -0.58 1.06
C MET A 153 -11.95 -1.82 1.86
N PHE A 154 -11.46 -1.87 3.09
CA PHE A 154 -11.62 -2.99 4.01
C PHE A 154 -11.78 -2.46 5.44
N LEU A 155 -12.55 -3.17 6.26
CA LEU A 155 -12.28 -3.19 7.69
C LEU A 155 -11.13 -4.17 7.89
N GLN A 156 -10.10 -3.79 8.62
CA GLN A 156 -8.93 -4.63 8.83
C GLN A 156 -8.61 -4.71 10.33
N ALA A 157 -8.27 -5.91 10.80
CA ALA A 157 -7.51 -6.08 12.02
C ALA A 157 -6.13 -6.67 11.71
N VAL A 158 -5.13 -6.15 12.40
CA VAL A 158 -3.75 -6.66 12.39
C VAL A 158 -3.45 -7.14 13.79
N LEU A 159 -3.37 -8.47 13.96
CA LEU A 159 -3.08 -9.12 15.22
C LEU A 159 -1.61 -9.57 15.20
N GLN A 160 -0.74 -8.87 15.92
CA GLN A 160 0.68 -9.21 15.98
C GLN A 160 0.94 -10.29 17.02
N GLN A 161 1.90 -11.17 16.73
CA GLN A 161 2.25 -12.32 17.55
C GLN A 161 1.06 -13.27 17.81
N ALA A 162 0.10 -13.35 16.87
CA ALA A 162 -1.11 -14.17 16.96
C ALA A 162 -0.99 -15.52 16.22
N SER A 163 0.21 -15.86 15.77
CA SER A 163 0.53 -17.07 15.02
C SER A 163 1.95 -17.52 15.36
N ASP A 164 2.20 -18.83 15.30
CA ASP A 164 3.52 -19.45 15.52
C ASP A 164 4.42 -19.46 14.26
N GLY A 165 4.07 -18.65 13.25
CA GLY A 165 4.84 -18.55 12.00
C GLY A 165 6.21 -17.86 12.14
N GLU A 166 6.91 -17.81 11.02
CA GLU A 166 8.16 -17.03 10.85
C GLU A 166 7.94 -15.51 10.99
N ASP A 167 9.01 -14.74 10.94
CA ASP A 167 8.92 -13.27 10.91
C ASP A 167 8.03 -12.77 9.76
N ASP A 168 7.17 -11.80 10.09
CA ASP A 168 6.28 -11.16 9.14
C ASP A 168 7.09 -10.36 8.11
N PRO A 169 7.02 -10.71 6.80
CA PRO A 169 7.81 -10.06 5.75
C PRO A 169 7.46 -8.58 5.54
N GLN A 170 6.33 -8.10 6.08
CA GLN A 170 5.95 -6.70 6.07
C GLN A 170 6.71 -5.87 7.12
N THR A 171 7.45 -6.50 8.03
CA THR A 171 8.27 -5.81 9.03
C THR A 171 9.62 -5.34 8.50
N VAL A 172 10.02 -5.82 7.32
CA VAL A 172 11.22 -5.34 6.62
C VAL A 172 10.88 -4.07 5.84
N LEU A 173 11.70 -3.02 5.95
CA LEU A 173 11.50 -1.78 5.21
C LEU A 173 11.48 -2.00 3.69
N HIS A 174 10.47 -1.45 3.04
CA HIS A 174 10.25 -1.65 1.60
C HIS A 174 9.47 -0.53 0.93
N ALA A 175 9.53 -0.51 -0.40
CA ALA A 175 8.55 0.17 -1.24
C ALA A 175 7.62 -0.90 -1.86
N ASP A 176 6.30 -0.65 -1.86
CA ASP A 176 5.31 -1.61 -2.35
C ASP A 176 5.51 -1.91 -3.84
N THR A 177 5.96 -0.92 -4.61
CA THR A 177 6.12 -0.98 -6.06
C THR A 177 6.98 0.20 -6.53
N PHE A 178 7.27 0.25 -7.83
CA PHE A 178 8.16 1.23 -8.47
C PHE A 178 7.50 2.61 -8.74
N HIS A 179 6.25 2.80 -8.34
CA HIS A 179 5.45 3.98 -8.65
C HIS A 179 4.54 4.38 -7.48
N PRO A 180 4.04 5.62 -7.43
CA PRO A 180 3.12 6.05 -6.40
C PRO A 180 1.89 5.16 -6.26
N THR A 181 1.59 4.81 -5.01
CA THR A 181 0.44 4.03 -4.55
C THR A 181 -0.02 4.58 -3.21
N VAL A 182 -1.27 4.38 -2.83
CA VAL A 182 -1.79 4.92 -1.57
C VAL A 182 -2.27 3.82 -0.66
N LYS A 183 -1.96 3.95 0.63
CA LYS A 183 -2.68 3.29 1.71
C LYS A 183 -3.24 4.35 2.66
N ALA A 184 -4.42 4.09 3.20
CA ALA A 184 -5.10 4.96 4.16
C ALA A 184 -5.61 4.13 5.33
N TRP A 185 -5.49 4.69 6.54
CA TRP A 185 -5.85 4.07 7.80
C TRP A 185 -6.64 5.07 8.63
N LEU A 186 -7.93 4.83 8.86
CA LEU A 186 -8.63 5.44 9.99
C LEU A 186 -8.60 4.44 11.15
N PHE A 187 -7.78 4.72 12.15
CA PHE A 187 -7.60 3.83 13.29
C PHE A 187 -8.81 3.87 14.22
N LEU A 188 -9.35 2.68 14.53
CA LEU A 188 -10.48 2.49 15.44
C LEU A 188 -10.03 2.11 16.86
N THR A 189 -8.74 1.80 17.02
CA THR A 189 -8.05 1.56 18.29
C THR A 189 -6.86 2.51 18.40
N ASP A 190 -6.36 2.73 19.62
CA ASP A 190 -5.09 3.41 19.81
C ASP A 190 -3.95 2.58 19.20
N VAL A 191 -2.90 3.28 18.75
CA VAL A 191 -1.70 2.69 18.18
C VAL A 191 -0.51 3.18 18.97
N GLU A 192 0.02 2.32 19.82
CA GLU A 192 1.22 2.59 20.60
C GLU A 192 2.48 2.36 19.76
N GLU A 193 3.60 2.93 20.22
CA GLU A 193 4.87 2.85 19.51
C GLU A 193 5.42 1.42 19.43
N ASP A 194 5.18 0.63 20.47
CA ASP A 194 5.62 -0.76 20.62
C ASP A 194 4.53 -1.78 20.28
N SER A 195 3.35 -1.34 19.81
CA SER A 195 2.23 -2.21 19.44
C SER A 195 2.17 -2.49 17.94
N GLY A 196 3.29 -2.32 17.24
CA GLY A 196 3.40 -2.57 15.80
C GLY A 196 2.79 -1.52 14.88
N PRO A 197 3.12 -0.22 15.05
CA PRO A 197 2.56 0.88 14.28
C PRO A 197 2.95 0.80 12.79
N PHE A 198 2.21 1.49 11.92
CA PHE A 198 2.75 1.78 10.59
C PHE A 198 4.03 2.62 10.74
N THR A 199 5.09 2.25 10.02
CA THR A 199 6.40 2.88 10.11
C THR A 199 6.78 3.45 8.75
N TYR A 200 7.34 4.66 8.70
CA TYR A 200 7.58 5.37 7.44
C TYR A 200 8.86 6.20 7.43
N VAL A 201 9.55 6.24 6.29
CA VAL A 201 10.72 7.11 6.06
C VAL A 201 10.26 8.43 5.44
N ARG A 202 10.30 9.52 6.20
CA ARG A 202 9.84 10.84 5.73
C ARG A 202 10.54 11.25 4.43
N GLY A 203 9.77 11.75 3.47
CA GLY A 203 10.27 12.28 2.20
C GLY A 203 10.74 11.24 1.19
N SER A 204 10.76 9.94 1.53
CA SER A 204 11.24 8.85 0.66
C SER A 204 10.32 8.55 -0.54
N HIS A 205 9.08 9.05 -0.52
CA HIS A 205 8.16 9.04 -1.66
C HIS A 205 8.61 9.92 -2.84
N ARG A 206 9.59 10.81 -2.64
CA ARG A 206 10.10 11.69 -3.70
C ARG A 206 11.16 10.96 -4.52
N LEU A 207 11.02 11.02 -5.84
CA LEU A 207 12.03 10.47 -6.74
C LEU A 207 13.19 11.44 -6.90
N THR A 208 14.18 11.36 -6.00
CA THR A 208 15.45 12.07 -6.14
C THR A 208 16.38 11.35 -7.13
N PRO A 209 17.44 12.01 -7.65
CA PRO A 209 18.45 11.34 -8.48
C PRO A 209 19.09 10.12 -7.77
N GLN A 210 19.38 10.23 -6.48
CA GLN A 210 19.93 9.15 -5.66
C GLN A 210 18.94 7.98 -5.52
N ARG A 211 17.66 8.28 -5.27
CA ARG A 211 16.58 7.29 -5.24
C ARG A 211 16.44 6.56 -6.58
N LEU A 212 16.53 7.29 -7.70
CA LEU A 212 16.44 6.71 -9.05
C LEU A 212 17.63 5.81 -9.38
N GLU A 213 18.85 6.20 -8.97
CA GLU A 213 20.03 5.34 -9.13
C GLU A 213 19.95 4.10 -8.26
N TRP A 214 19.42 4.22 -7.03
CA TRP A 214 19.13 3.06 -6.19
C TRP A 214 18.14 2.10 -6.86
N GLU A 215 17.04 2.61 -7.41
CA GLU A 215 16.05 1.79 -8.15
C GLU A 215 16.72 1.06 -9.32
N ARG A 216 17.59 1.75 -10.05
CA ARG A 216 18.39 1.15 -11.12
C ARG A 216 19.30 0.05 -10.58
N ARG A 217 20.07 0.28 -9.52
CA ARG A 217 20.96 -0.72 -8.90
C ARG A 217 20.19 -1.97 -8.47
N MET A 218 19.05 -1.80 -7.81
CA MET A 218 18.18 -2.91 -7.42
C MET A 218 17.71 -3.71 -8.63
N SER A 219 17.26 -3.04 -9.71
CA SER A 219 16.80 -3.71 -10.93
C SER A 219 17.86 -4.56 -11.65
N LEU A 220 19.15 -4.31 -11.42
CA LEU A 220 20.24 -5.08 -12.03
C LEU A 220 20.47 -6.45 -11.38
N THR A 221 20.01 -6.61 -10.14
CA THR A 221 20.23 -7.81 -9.32
C THR A 221 18.93 -8.45 -8.83
N ALA A 222 17.79 -7.80 -9.05
CA ALA A 222 16.47 -8.22 -8.57
C ALA A 222 16.14 -9.68 -8.88
N VAL A 223 16.35 -10.16 -10.11
CA VAL A 223 16.05 -11.56 -10.51
C VAL A 223 16.84 -12.58 -9.70
N SER A 224 18.08 -12.28 -9.34
CA SER A 224 18.98 -13.15 -8.58
C SER A 224 18.91 -12.93 -7.07
N SER A 225 18.03 -12.05 -6.59
CA SER A 225 17.85 -11.81 -5.17
C SER A 225 17.40 -13.09 -4.47
N ALA A 226 17.93 -13.36 -3.27
CA ALA A 226 17.41 -14.42 -2.40
C ALA A 226 16.01 -14.08 -1.86
N ASP A 227 15.72 -12.79 -1.67
CA ASP A 227 14.42 -12.30 -1.22
C ASP A 227 13.37 -12.37 -2.32
N PHE A 228 12.29 -13.10 -2.04
CA PHE A 228 11.18 -13.30 -2.98
C PHE A 228 10.47 -11.98 -3.34
N GLU A 229 10.24 -11.12 -2.36
CA GLU A 229 9.51 -9.86 -2.56
C GLU A 229 10.27 -8.91 -3.50
N THR A 230 11.59 -8.87 -3.40
CA THR A 230 12.49 -8.18 -4.31
C THR A 230 12.40 -8.75 -5.72
N ARG A 231 12.38 -10.08 -5.90
CA ARG A 231 12.15 -10.71 -7.22
C ARG A 231 10.80 -10.32 -7.81
N GLN A 232 9.79 -10.08 -6.96
CA GLN A 232 8.46 -9.61 -7.36
C GLN A 232 8.35 -8.09 -7.52
N GLY A 233 9.44 -7.33 -7.34
CA GLY A 233 9.50 -5.87 -7.51
C GLY A 233 8.99 -5.06 -6.33
N SER A 234 8.94 -5.65 -5.13
CA SER A 234 8.75 -4.96 -3.84
C SER A 234 10.11 -4.83 -3.18
N PHE A 235 10.90 -3.83 -3.57
CA PHE A 235 12.29 -3.74 -3.13
C PHE A 235 12.43 -3.45 -1.64
N ARG A 236 13.33 -4.19 -1.00
CA ARG A 236 13.73 -4.00 0.40
C ARG A 236 14.89 -3.02 0.49
N ILE A 237 14.93 -2.25 1.57
CA ILE A 237 16.02 -1.33 1.86
C ILE A 237 16.50 -1.50 3.30
N SER A 238 17.81 -1.44 3.49
CA SER A 238 18.45 -1.44 4.81
C SER A 238 18.59 -0.04 5.40
N GLU A 239 18.80 0.06 6.71
CA GLU A 239 19.07 1.35 7.38
C GLU A 239 20.35 2.03 6.87
N ALA A 240 21.41 1.26 6.59
CA ALA A 240 22.63 1.79 5.99
C ALA A 240 22.38 2.39 4.60
N GLU A 241 21.57 1.73 3.78
CA GLU A 241 21.19 2.29 2.48
C GLU A 241 20.30 3.53 2.59
N LEU A 242 19.47 3.64 3.65
CA LEU A 242 18.72 4.88 3.90
C LEU A 242 19.66 6.05 4.18
N GLU A 243 20.69 5.83 5.01
CA GLU A 243 21.71 6.81 5.32
C GLU A 243 22.49 7.21 4.06
N ASP A 244 22.92 6.25 3.24
CA ASP A 244 23.59 6.50 1.96
C ASP A 244 22.74 7.36 1.00
N LEU A 245 21.41 7.22 1.07
CA LEU A 245 20.45 8.02 0.29
C LEU A 245 20.13 9.38 0.94
N GLY A 246 20.69 9.67 2.11
CA GLY A 246 20.46 10.91 2.85
C GLY A 246 19.11 10.96 3.57
N PHE A 247 18.47 9.82 3.81
CA PHE A 247 17.23 9.74 4.58
C PHE A 247 17.52 9.64 6.07
N GLN A 248 16.56 10.15 6.86
CA GLN A 248 16.52 9.88 8.29
C GLN A 248 15.97 8.48 8.55
N MET A 249 16.21 7.97 9.75
CA MET A 249 15.64 6.70 10.19
C MET A 249 14.11 6.73 10.13
N PRO A 250 13.48 5.56 9.84
CA PRO A 250 12.04 5.47 9.79
C PRO A 250 11.40 5.83 11.13
N ILE A 251 10.22 6.44 11.08
CA ILE A 251 9.47 6.83 12.27
C ILE A 251 8.24 5.94 12.46
N PRO A 252 7.95 5.50 13.68
CA PRO A 252 6.67 4.88 14.01
C PRO A 252 5.56 5.92 14.00
N ILE A 253 4.43 5.60 13.39
CA ILE A 253 3.21 6.41 13.42
C ILE A 253 2.34 5.91 14.57
N ALA A 254 2.77 6.25 15.80
CA ALA A 254 1.99 6.05 17.02
C ALA A 254 0.97 7.19 17.17
N VAL A 255 -0.32 6.83 17.21
CA VAL A 255 -1.43 7.78 17.18
C VAL A 255 -2.61 7.24 17.99
N PRO A 256 -3.41 8.12 18.62
CA PRO A 256 -4.66 7.68 19.22
C PRO A 256 -5.66 7.22 18.14
N ALA A 257 -6.67 6.48 18.57
CA ALA A 257 -7.85 6.17 17.78
C ALA A 257 -8.49 7.46 17.23
N ASN A 258 -9.38 7.32 16.24
CA ASN A 258 -9.95 8.46 15.53
C ASN A 258 -8.90 9.33 14.81
N THR A 259 -7.82 8.69 14.34
CA THR A 259 -6.79 9.33 13.53
C THR A 259 -6.79 8.73 12.12
N LEU A 260 -6.93 9.59 11.11
CA LEU A 260 -6.73 9.21 9.71
C LEU A 260 -5.28 9.46 9.31
N VAL A 261 -4.62 8.43 8.79
CA VAL A 261 -3.30 8.49 8.17
C VAL A 261 -3.41 8.09 6.71
N VAL A 262 -2.87 8.88 5.79
CA VAL A 262 -2.84 8.57 4.35
C VAL A 262 -1.42 8.72 3.84
N ALA A 263 -0.83 7.69 3.24
CA ALA A 263 0.58 7.68 2.85
C ALA A 263 0.80 7.17 1.42
N ASP A 264 1.80 7.72 0.74
CA ASP A 264 2.30 7.19 -0.53
C ASP A 264 3.26 6.02 -0.26
N THR A 265 2.89 4.82 -0.68
CA THR A 265 3.66 3.60 -0.42
C THR A 265 4.72 3.28 -1.48
N PHE A 266 4.96 4.20 -2.42
CA PHE A 266 6.26 4.29 -3.12
C PHE A 266 7.39 4.72 -2.18
N GLY A 267 7.06 5.48 -1.13
CA GLY A 267 7.99 5.75 -0.04
C GLY A 267 8.26 4.49 0.79
N PHE A 268 9.44 4.46 1.40
CA PHE A 268 9.86 3.35 2.23
C PHE A 268 9.06 3.28 3.51
N HIS A 269 8.52 2.11 3.79
CA HIS A 269 7.66 1.86 4.92
C HIS A 269 7.76 0.40 5.38
N ALA A 270 7.24 0.14 6.57
CA ALA A 270 7.12 -1.18 7.14
C ALA A 270 5.92 -1.23 8.10
N ARG A 271 5.50 -2.45 8.43
CA ARG A 271 4.80 -2.72 9.67
C ARG A 271 5.84 -2.69 10.80
N GLY A 272 5.62 -1.87 11.82
CA GLY A 272 6.44 -1.86 13.01
C GLY A 272 6.35 -3.23 13.70
N ARG A 273 7.44 -3.65 14.34
CA ARG A 273 7.43 -4.83 15.21
C ARG A 273 6.68 -4.50 16.49
N SER A 274 5.88 -5.45 16.96
CA SER A 274 5.24 -5.35 18.26
C SER A 274 6.08 -6.04 19.34
N ALA A 275 6.28 -5.38 20.49
CA ALA A 275 6.97 -5.95 21.64
C ALA A 275 6.13 -7.01 22.37
N ARG A 276 4.80 -6.94 22.20
CA ARG A 276 3.79 -7.80 22.85
C ARG A 276 2.70 -8.21 21.86
N PRO A 277 1.87 -9.23 22.15
CA PRO A 277 0.63 -9.43 21.41
C PRO A 277 -0.18 -8.13 21.38
N SER A 278 -0.62 -7.73 20.19
CA SER A 278 -1.36 -6.49 19.99
C SER A 278 -2.35 -6.64 18.85
N THR A 279 -3.47 -5.95 18.97
CA THR A 279 -4.51 -5.88 17.94
C THR A 279 -4.74 -4.43 17.57
N ARG A 280 -4.65 -4.13 16.28
CA ARG A 280 -5.06 -2.84 15.73
C ARG A 280 -6.18 -3.01 14.73
N VAL A 281 -7.27 -2.27 14.94
CA VAL A 281 -8.44 -2.26 14.05
C VAL A 281 -8.52 -0.94 13.30
N GLU A 282 -8.77 -1.01 12.00
CA GLU A 282 -8.68 0.14 11.10
C GLU A 282 -9.70 0.04 9.95
N VAL A 283 -10.26 1.18 9.53
CA VAL A 283 -10.82 1.31 8.19
C VAL A 283 -9.65 1.53 7.25
N TRP A 284 -9.38 0.55 6.40
CA TRP A 284 -8.22 0.50 5.54
C TRP A 284 -8.59 0.73 4.07
N GLY A 285 -7.95 1.70 3.43
CA GLY A 285 -8.05 1.95 2.00
C GLY A 285 -6.73 1.66 1.29
N ILE A 286 -6.79 1.08 0.09
CA ILE A 286 -5.63 0.92 -0.78
C ILE A 286 -5.96 1.30 -2.22
N GLY A 287 -5.06 2.06 -2.83
CA GLY A 287 -5.13 2.47 -4.23
C GLY A 287 -3.85 2.11 -4.97
N GLN A 288 -3.94 1.16 -5.89
CA GLN A 288 -2.86 0.80 -6.80
C GLN A 288 -3.43 0.65 -8.20
N ARG A 289 -3.19 1.66 -9.05
CA ARG A 289 -3.67 1.72 -10.43
C ARG A 289 -2.51 1.77 -11.41
N ASN A 290 -2.77 1.57 -12.70
CA ASN A 290 -1.71 1.64 -13.72
C ASN A 290 -1.01 3.03 -13.70
N PRO A 291 0.32 3.12 -13.48
CA PRO A 291 1.00 4.40 -13.40
C PRO A 291 1.08 5.15 -14.74
N PHE A 292 0.94 4.48 -15.88
CA PHE A 292 1.23 5.05 -17.20
C PHE A 292 0.04 5.68 -17.92
N LEU A 293 -1.16 5.67 -17.31
CA LEU A 293 -2.31 6.39 -17.84
C LEU A 293 -2.23 7.88 -17.44
N PRO A 294 -2.26 8.82 -18.40
CA PRO A 294 -2.10 10.25 -18.13
C PRO A 294 -3.37 10.90 -17.57
N TRP A 295 -4.51 10.22 -17.69
CA TRP A 295 -5.80 10.65 -17.17
C TRP A 295 -5.97 10.21 -15.72
N THR A 296 -6.83 10.93 -14.99
CA THR A 296 -7.11 10.63 -13.58
C THR A 296 -8.14 9.48 -13.42
N SER A 297 -9.09 9.32 -14.36
CA SER A 297 -10.32 8.50 -14.17
C SER A 297 -10.56 7.32 -15.14
N LEU A 298 -9.66 6.99 -16.07
CA LEU A 298 -9.79 5.80 -16.94
C LEU A 298 -8.91 4.66 -16.39
N ASP A 299 -9.48 3.48 -16.05
CA ASP A 299 -8.65 2.34 -15.55
C ASP A 299 -9.21 0.93 -15.76
N ARG A 300 -10.51 0.75 -16.06
CA ARG A 300 -11.16 -0.58 -15.99
C ARG A 300 -10.57 -1.64 -16.95
N ALA A 301 -9.96 -1.23 -18.06
CA ALA A 301 -9.47 -2.16 -19.09
C ALA A 301 -8.04 -2.72 -18.85
N VAL A 302 -7.19 -2.07 -18.05
CA VAL A 302 -5.75 -2.42 -17.98
C VAL A 302 -5.39 -3.33 -16.80
N GLY A 303 -6.27 -3.44 -15.79
CA GLY A 303 -6.03 -4.25 -14.59
C GLY A 303 -5.80 -5.74 -14.87
N ALA A 304 -6.54 -6.32 -15.83
CA ALA A 304 -6.49 -7.74 -16.14
C ALA A 304 -5.12 -8.22 -16.66
N LEU A 305 -4.38 -7.36 -17.37
CA LEU A 305 -3.05 -7.69 -17.92
C LEU A 305 -1.95 -7.72 -16.84
N SER A 306 -2.17 -7.03 -15.72
CA SER A 306 -1.19 -6.93 -14.62
C SER A 306 -1.22 -8.11 -13.64
N SER A 307 -2.29 -8.92 -13.67
CA SER A 307 -2.54 -10.02 -12.72
C SER A 307 -2.31 -11.41 -13.31
N ILE A 308 -1.99 -11.53 -14.60
CA ILE A 308 -1.75 -12.83 -15.26
C ILE A 308 -0.56 -13.53 -14.59
N GLY A 309 -0.80 -14.75 -14.08
CA GLY A 309 0.22 -15.61 -13.46
C GLY A 309 0.27 -15.58 -11.93
N ARG A 310 -0.59 -14.82 -11.23
CA ARG A 310 -0.72 -14.89 -9.77
C ARG A 310 -1.74 -15.96 -9.38
N THR A 311 -1.29 -17.01 -8.68
CA THR A 311 -2.16 -18.03 -8.08
C THR A 311 -1.89 -18.14 -6.59
N GLY A 312 -2.95 -18.12 -5.78
CA GLY A 312 -2.92 -18.30 -4.32
C GLY A 312 -4.09 -17.56 -3.69
N ASN A 313 -4.92 -18.25 -2.92
CA ASN A 313 -5.99 -17.64 -2.14
C ASN A 313 -6.12 -18.37 -0.81
N ASP A 314 -5.10 -18.23 0.03
CA ASP A 314 -4.98 -18.89 1.34
C ASP A 314 -5.75 -18.11 2.42
N TRP A 315 -6.94 -17.61 2.09
CA TRP A 315 -7.80 -16.88 3.01
C TRP A 315 -8.86 -17.80 3.57
N GLU A 316 -8.86 -17.98 4.89
CA GLU A 316 -9.93 -18.66 5.60
C GLU A 316 -11.10 -17.70 5.85
N VAL A 317 -12.32 -18.22 5.95
CA VAL A 317 -13.51 -17.41 6.26
C VAL A 317 -14.03 -17.79 7.64
N ARG A 318 -14.12 -16.81 8.54
CA ARG A 318 -14.75 -16.92 9.85
C ARG A 318 -16.06 -16.14 9.88
N THR A 319 -17.02 -16.61 10.69
CA THR A 319 -18.30 -15.95 10.95
C THR A 319 -18.59 -15.98 12.44
N GLY A 320 -19.49 -15.11 12.92
CA GLY A 320 -19.89 -15.09 14.32
C GLY A 320 -18.90 -14.44 15.29
N ILE A 321 -17.76 -13.95 14.79
CA ILE A 321 -16.77 -13.15 15.55
C ILE A 321 -16.81 -11.69 15.12
N SER A 322 -16.39 -10.79 16.00
CA SER A 322 -16.08 -9.40 15.66
C SER A 322 -14.69 -9.29 15.04
N ILE A 323 -14.47 -8.22 14.26
CA ILE A 323 -13.12 -7.85 13.84
C ILE A 323 -12.24 -7.38 15.00
N PHE A 324 -12.85 -7.04 16.15
CA PHE A 324 -12.16 -6.64 17.38
C PHE A 324 -11.79 -7.80 18.30
N ASP A 325 -12.30 -9.00 18.06
CA ASP A 325 -11.98 -10.16 18.90
C ASP A 325 -10.49 -10.51 18.75
N GLU A 326 -9.86 -11.08 19.79
CA GLU A 326 -8.47 -11.58 19.73
C GLU A 326 -8.45 -13.02 19.22
#